data_AF-A0A2V6JTI3-F1
#
_entry.id   AF-A0A2V6JTI3-F1
#
_cell.length_a   1.000
_cell.length_b   1.000
_cell.length_c   1.000
_cell.angle_alpha   90.00
_cell.angle_beta   90.00
_cell.angle_gamma   90.00
#
_symmetry.space_group_name_H-M   'P 1'
#
loop_
_entity.id
_entity.type
_entity.pdbx_description
1 polymer ?
#
loop_
_entity_poly.entity_id
_entity_poly.type
_entity_poly.pdbx_seq_one_letter_code
_entity_poly.pdbx_strand_id
1 'polypeptide(L)'
;DIDLGVASGGLWANGSLSQPVELRCVSCLQKFTYEVRVPAFAVHLELGGPETVDLTPFVREDILLNLPVHPHCDRDGSRICTGKQVENARQETKQKSDWSALDQLKLKR
;
A
#
# COMPACT_ATOMS: atom_id res chain seq x y z
N ASP A 1 -0.05 7.33 19.72
CA ASP A 1 -0.82 7.57 20.95
C ASP A 1 -2.20 8.09 20.58
N ILE A 2 -3.23 7.60 21.26
CA ILE A 2 -4.63 7.99 21.03
C ILE A 2 -5.18 8.56 22.33
N ASP A 3 -5.67 9.78 22.27
CA ASP A 3 -6.44 10.41 23.33
C ASP A 3 -7.92 10.09 23.15
N LEU A 4 -8.59 9.83 24.27
CA LEU A 4 -9.99 9.44 24.33
C LEU A 4 -10.74 10.42 25.24
N GLY A 5 -11.95 10.78 24.86
CA GLY A 5 -12.81 11.60 25.71
C GLY A 5 -14.29 11.41 25.40
N VAL A 6 -15.12 11.79 26.36
CA VAL A 6 -16.58 11.78 26.22
C VAL A 6 -17.08 13.22 26.32
N ALA A 7 -17.86 13.64 25.33
CA ALA A 7 -18.46 14.96 25.28
C ALA A 7 -19.81 14.90 24.56
N SER A 8 -20.80 15.67 25.02
CA SER A 8 -22.09 15.84 24.34
C SER A 8 -22.82 14.52 24.02
N GLY A 9 -22.71 13.50 24.89
CA GLY A 9 -23.33 12.19 24.65
C GLY A 9 -22.61 11.32 23.60
N GLY A 10 -21.40 11.69 23.21
CA GLY A 10 -20.56 10.93 22.28
C GLY A 10 -19.15 10.65 22.83
N LEU A 11 -18.52 9.62 22.31
CA LEU A 11 -17.09 9.33 22.48
C LEU A 11 -16.33 9.93 21.29
N TRP A 12 -15.21 10.59 21.57
CA TRP A 12 -14.23 10.93 20.56
C TRP A 12 -12.89 10.26 20.85
N ALA A 13 -12.17 9.94 19.77
CA ALA A 13 -10.80 9.46 19.82
C ALA A 13 -9.97 10.22 18.79
N ASN A 14 -8.81 10.72 19.19
CA ASN A 14 -7.91 11.46 18.30
C ASN A 14 -6.45 11.10 18.60
N GLY A 15 -5.61 11.07 17.59
CA GLY A 15 -4.16 10.98 17.79
C GLY A 15 -3.45 10.40 16.58
N SER A 16 -2.43 9.59 16.84
CA SER A 16 -1.62 8.96 15.82
C SER A 16 -1.52 7.45 15.99
N LEU A 17 -1.56 6.75 14.86
CA LEU A 17 -1.36 5.30 14.75
C LEU A 17 -0.05 5.01 14.03
N SER A 18 0.68 4.02 14.52
CA SER A 18 1.87 3.48 13.87
C SER A 18 1.82 1.97 13.98
N GLN A 19 1.91 1.26 12.85
CA GLN A 19 1.88 -0.20 12.83
C GLN A 19 2.92 -0.75 11.84
N PRO A 20 3.94 -1.48 12.32
CA PRO A 20 4.82 -2.23 11.43
C PRO A 20 4.07 -3.42 10.83
N VAL A 21 4.12 -3.56 9.50
CA VAL A 21 3.56 -4.70 8.78
C VAL A 21 4.60 -5.34 7.87
N GLU A 22 4.53 -6.65 7.69
CA GLU A 22 5.35 -7.35 6.71
C GLU A 22 4.64 -7.37 5.35
N LEU A 23 5.30 -6.81 4.33
CA LEU A 23 4.85 -6.81 2.93
C LEU A 23 5.83 -7.57 2.05
N ARG A 24 5.39 -7.97 0.86
CA ARG A 24 6.27 -8.48 -0.20
C ARG A 24 6.42 -7.45 -1.30
N CYS A 25 7.64 -7.27 -1.77
CA CYS A 25 7.91 -6.35 -2.88
C CYS A 25 7.29 -6.87 -4.17
N VAL A 26 6.59 -6.01 -4.92
CA VAL A 26 6.01 -6.38 -6.22
C VAL A 26 7.05 -6.71 -7.29
N SER A 27 8.30 -6.26 -7.10
CA SER A 27 9.37 -6.39 -8.08
C SER A 27 10.31 -7.56 -7.78
N CYS A 28 10.93 -7.60 -6.58
CA CYS A 28 11.87 -8.66 -6.23
C CYS A 28 11.26 -9.81 -5.39
N LEU A 29 9.98 -9.72 -5.01
CA LEU A 29 9.24 -10.68 -4.19
C LEU A 29 9.79 -10.91 -2.76
N GLN A 30 10.86 -10.22 -2.36
CA GLN A 30 11.40 -10.28 -1.01
C GLN A 30 10.49 -9.58 -0.01
N LYS A 31 10.46 -10.11 1.22
CA LYS A 31 9.74 -9.52 2.35
C LYS A 31 10.43 -8.22 2.83
N PHE A 32 9.67 -7.31 3.41
CA PHE A 32 10.14 -6.19 4.23
C PHE A 32 9.09 -5.73 5.21
N THR A 33 9.57 -5.06 6.26
CA THR A 33 8.75 -4.25 7.15
C THR A 33 8.43 -2.91 6.51
N TYR A 34 7.15 -2.54 6.53
CA TYR A 34 6.66 -1.21 6.19
C TYR A 34 5.96 -0.63 7.42
N GLU A 35 6.27 0.62 7.77
CA GLU A 35 5.61 1.32 8.87
C GLU A 35 4.37 2.03 8.35
N VAL A 36 3.17 1.50 8.62
CA VAL A 36 1.91 2.20 8.35
C VAL A 36 1.81 3.34 9.37
N ARG A 37 1.68 4.58 8.89
CA ARG A 37 1.55 5.77 9.75
C ARG A 37 0.25 6.49 9.44
N VAL A 38 -0.55 6.74 10.47
CA VAL A 38 -1.75 7.57 10.41
C VAL A 38 -1.52 8.74 11.37
N PRO A 39 -1.03 9.90 10.89
CA PRO A 39 -0.61 10.99 11.76
C PRO A 39 -1.78 11.72 12.44
N ALA A 40 -2.99 11.61 11.89
CA ALA A 40 -4.19 12.30 12.35
C ALA A 40 -5.41 11.36 12.29
N PHE A 41 -5.40 10.32 13.12
CA PHE A 41 -6.56 9.47 13.35
C PHE A 41 -7.59 10.25 14.15
N ALA A 42 -8.85 10.30 13.69
CA ALA A 42 -9.92 11.00 14.39
C ALA A 42 -11.27 10.32 14.15
N VAL A 43 -12.01 10.02 15.21
CA VAL A 43 -13.37 9.46 15.14
C VAL A 43 -14.25 10.05 16.24
N HIS A 44 -15.54 10.25 15.93
CA HIS A 44 -16.57 10.67 16.87
C HIS A 44 -17.78 9.75 16.73
N LEU A 45 -18.22 9.16 17.84
CA LEU A 45 -19.27 8.14 17.90
C LEU A 45 -20.33 8.55 18.91
N GLU A 46 -21.61 8.49 18.53
CA GLU A 46 -22.70 8.68 19.47
C GLU A 46 -22.79 7.50 20.44
N LEU A 47 -22.97 7.79 21.73
CA LEU A 47 -23.12 6.76 22.76
C LEU A 47 -24.60 6.39 22.87
N GLY A 48 -25.01 5.36 22.14
CA GLY A 48 -26.36 4.77 22.19
C GLY A 48 -26.57 3.70 23.28
N GLY A 49 -25.57 3.47 24.15
CA GLY A 49 -25.40 2.29 25.02
C GLY A 49 -24.40 1.30 24.41
N PRO A 50 -24.22 0.07 24.92
CA PRO A 50 -23.60 -0.28 26.22
C PRO A 50 -22.24 0.42 26.49
N GLU A 51 -21.68 0.20 27.69
CA GLU A 51 -20.46 0.85 28.23
C GLU A 51 -19.15 0.53 27.47
N THR A 52 -19.19 -0.26 26.39
CA THR A 52 -18.03 -0.65 25.59
C THR A 52 -18.19 -0.20 24.15
N VAL A 53 -17.22 0.57 23.65
CA VAL A 53 -17.17 1.03 22.25
C VAL A 53 -16.03 0.32 21.54
N ASP A 54 -16.34 -0.35 20.44
CA ASP A 54 -15.33 -0.99 19.59
C ASP A 54 -14.77 0.00 18.57
N LEU A 55 -13.52 0.43 18.78
CA LEU A 55 -12.79 1.30 17.83
C LEU A 55 -12.08 0.52 16.72
N THR A 56 -12.02 -0.81 16.82
CA THR A 56 -11.35 -1.69 15.85
C THR A 56 -11.73 -1.41 14.40
N PRO A 57 -13.02 -1.24 14.01
CA PRO A 57 -13.36 -1.00 12.60
C PRO A 57 -12.73 0.29 12.05
N PHE A 58 -12.72 1.37 12.84
CA PHE A 58 -12.17 2.67 12.44
C PHE A 58 -10.65 2.62 12.33
N VAL A 59 -9.98 2.09 13.37
CA VAL A 59 -8.52 1.91 13.38
C VAL A 59 -8.08 1.04 12.20
N ARG A 60 -8.82 -0.04 11.92
CA ARG A 60 -8.52 -0.95 10.80
C ARG A 60 -8.68 -0.25 9.46
N GLU A 61 -9.74 0.51 9.25
CA GLU A 61 -9.96 1.24 8.00
C GLU A 61 -8.81 2.21 7.73
N ASP A 62 -8.44 3.04 8.70
CA ASP A 62 -7.32 3.97 8.59
C ASP A 62 -6.00 3.26 8.26
N ILE A 63 -5.71 2.12 8.90
CA ILE A 63 -4.53 1.31 8.59
C ILE A 63 -4.58 0.79 7.14
N LEU A 64 -5.72 0.25 6.71
CA LEU A 64 -5.90 -0.30 5.36
C LEU A 64 -5.74 0.78 4.28
N LEU A 65 -6.29 1.97 4.51
CA LEU A 65 -6.17 3.10 3.58
C LEU A 65 -4.73 3.63 3.45
N ASN A 66 -3.89 3.43 4.47
CA ASN A 66 -2.50 3.87 4.49
C ASN A 66 -1.49 2.79 4.04
N LEU A 67 -1.98 1.62 3.59
CA LEU A 67 -1.15 0.63 2.93
C LEU A 67 -0.71 1.10 1.53
N PRO A 68 0.52 0.77 1.09
CA PRO A 68 0.98 1.11 -0.24
C PRO A 68 0.27 0.27 -1.29
N VAL A 69 -0.29 0.91 -2.33
CA VAL A 69 -0.90 0.21 -3.48
C VAL A 69 0.13 -0.66 -4.22
N HIS A 70 1.37 -0.17 -4.35
CA HIS A 70 2.48 -0.87 -5.00
C HIS A 70 3.67 -0.95 -4.02
N PRO A 71 3.74 -1.98 -3.17
CA PRO A 71 4.82 -2.12 -2.19
C PRO A 71 6.17 -2.36 -2.87
N HIS A 72 7.06 -1.38 -2.76
CA HIS A 72 8.44 -1.46 -3.20
C HIS A 72 9.38 -1.52 -1.99
N CYS A 73 10.30 -2.47 -2.03
CA CYS A 73 11.23 -2.75 -0.95
C CYS A 73 12.27 -1.66 -0.69
N ASP A 74 12.50 -0.79 -1.66
CA ASP A 74 13.53 0.24 -1.69
C ASP A 74 12.93 1.65 -1.59
N ARG A 75 11.65 1.76 -1.24
CA ARG A 75 10.91 3.04 -1.17
C ARG A 75 11.50 3.99 -0.12
N ASP A 76 12.02 3.45 0.96
CA ASP A 76 12.68 4.19 2.05
C ASP A 76 14.17 4.47 1.78
N GLY A 77 14.73 3.93 0.68
CA GLY A 77 16.14 4.05 0.32
C GLY A 77 17.09 3.22 1.21
N SER A 78 16.58 2.38 2.10
CA SER A 78 17.41 1.59 3.03
C SER A 78 18.11 0.41 2.35
N ARG A 79 17.61 -0.01 1.18
CA ARG A 79 18.13 -1.12 0.38
C ARG A 79 17.90 -0.90 -1.11
N ILE A 80 18.70 -1.58 -1.94
CA ILE A 80 18.53 -1.59 -3.39
C ILE A 80 17.65 -2.79 -3.78
N CYS A 81 16.60 -2.55 -4.56
CA CYS A 81 15.74 -3.61 -5.08
C CYS A 81 16.46 -4.42 -6.17
N THR A 82 16.60 -5.73 -5.98
CA THR A 82 17.18 -6.63 -7.00
C THR A 82 16.25 -6.90 -8.19
N GLY A 83 14.96 -6.60 -8.06
CA GLY A 83 13.96 -6.75 -9.11
C GLY A 83 13.84 -5.51 -10.00
N LYS A 84 14.43 -4.37 -9.59
CA LYS A 84 14.62 -3.23 -10.49
C LYS A 84 15.57 -3.72 -11.58
N GLN A 85 15.01 -4.06 -12.74
CA GLN A 85 15.77 -4.17 -13.98
C GLN A 85 16.45 -2.81 -14.18
N VAL A 86 17.72 -2.75 -13.82
CA VAL A 86 18.58 -1.66 -14.23
C VAL A 86 18.75 -1.82 -15.74
N GLU A 87 18.60 -0.68 -16.42
CA GLU A 87 18.87 -0.44 -17.83
C GLU A 87 17.75 -0.79 -18.85
N ASN A 88 17.02 0.25 -19.25
CA ASN A 88 16.84 0.53 -20.68
C ASN A 88 18.22 0.79 -21.31
N ALA A 89 19.13 -0.17 -21.27
CA ALA A 89 20.11 -0.30 -22.31
C ALA A 89 19.27 -0.73 -23.49
N ARG A 90 18.75 0.25 -24.24
CA ARG A 90 18.45 0.01 -25.65
C ARG A 90 19.78 -0.40 -26.25
N GLN A 91 20.09 -1.69 -26.16
CA GLN A 91 20.90 -2.32 -27.16
C GLN A 91 20.09 -2.10 -28.43
N GLU A 92 20.50 -1.11 -29.22
CA GLU A 92 20.12 -0.99 -30.62
C GLU A 92 20.73 -2.19 -31.36
N THR A 93 20.45 -3.41 -30.92
CA THR A 93 20.42 -4.53 -31.83
C THR A 93 19.26 -4.20 -32.76
N LYS A 94 19.60 -3.99 -34.02
CA LYS A 94 18.69 -3.85 -35.15
C LYS A 94 17.93 -5.18 -35.32
N GLN A 95 17.15 -5.55 -34.32
CA GLN A 95 16.45 -6.81 -34.23
C GLN A 95 15.23 -6.63 -35.13
N LYS A 96 15.24 -7.33 -36.27
CA LYS A 96 14.07 -7.41 -37.13
C LYS A 96 12.88 -7.76 -36.25
N SER A 97 11.78 -7.02 -36.37
CA SER A 97 10.63 -7.25 -35.51
C SER A 97 10.22 -8.72 -35.64
N ASP A 98 10.15 -9.43 -34.51
CA ASP A 98 9.74 -10.85 -34.46
C ASP A 98 8.33 -11.06 -35.04
N TRP A 99 7.59 -9.98 -35.25
CA TRP A 99 6.28 -9.93 -35.87
C TRP A 99 6.30 -9.95 -37.39
N SER A 100 7.47 -9.94 -38.03
CA SER A 100 7.59 -10.07 -39.50
C SER A 100 7.03 -11.41 -40.01
N ALA A 101 6.87 -12.40 -39.13
CA ALA A 101 6.19 -13.65 -39.43
C ALA A 101 4.67 -13.47 -39.63
N LEU A 102 4.06 -12.45 -39.02
CA LEU A 102 2.64 -12.16 -39.17
C LEU A 102 2.30 -11.59 -40.54
N ASP A 103 3.24 -10.93 -41.22
CA ASP A 103 3.05 -10.42 -42.58
C ASP A 103 2.81 -11.53 -43.60
N GLN A 104 3.12 -12.78 -43.25
CA GLN A 104 2.91 -13.96 -44.11
C GLN A 104 1.57 -14.67 -43.84
N LEU A 105 0.81 -14.25 -42.84
CA LEU A 105 -0.48 -14.85 -42.52
C LEU A 105 -1.55 -14.42 -43.52
N LYS A 106 -1.93 -15.33 -44.43
CA LYS A 106 -3.09 -15.16 -45.30
C LYS A 106 -4.38 -15.49 -44.55
N LEU A 107 -4.99 -14.49 -43.93
CA LEU A 107 -6.32 -14.61 -43.35
C LEU A 107 -7.36 -14.70 -44.50
N LYS A 108 -8.04 -15.84 -44.60
CA LYS A 108 -9.21 -15.97 -45.48
C LYS A 108 -10.41 -15.36 -44.76
N ARG A 109 -11.09 -14.44 -45.44
CA ARG A 109 -12.31 -13.77 -44.98
C ARG A 109 -13.52 -14.69 -45.08
#